data_AF-A0A550GHI7-F1
#
_entry.id   AF-A0A550GHI7-F1
#
_cell.length_a   1.000
_cell.length_b   1.000
_cell.length_c   1.000
_cell.angle_alpha   90.00
_cell.angle_beta   90.00
_cell.angle_gamma   90.00
#
_symmetry.space_group_name_H-M   'P 1'
#
loop_
_entity.id
_entity.type
_entity.pdbx_description
1 polymer ?
#
loop_
_entity_poly.entity_id
_entity_poly.type
_entity_poly.pdbx_seq_one_letter_code
_entity_poly.pdbx_strand_id
1 'polypeptide(L)'
;MGPAVRFKYWESGVLLVSMLLLVLVTPCSFAENYDLTFTSQIQFGLESHELYVSIPSSLYEYYQGKNPKLTSDNEYATLVTPEAVGPIADNIRNLTLGSLRSDEEFANAVLSLVHQIPYADCDLMYPIETLVENFGKCDTLSLLAAS
;
A
#
# COMPACT_ATOMS: atom_id res chain seq x y z
N MET A 1 19.40 62.95 -29.80
CA MET A 1 19.99 61.81 -29.05
C MET A 1 19.07 61.51 -27.89
N GLY A 2 18.58 60.31 -27.61
CA GLY A 2 18.83 58.95 -28.11
C GLY A 2 18.18 57.99 -27.08
N PRO A 3 17.71 56.80 -27.50
CA PRO A 3 16.71 56.01 -26.80
C PRO A 3 17.34 55.19 -25.65
N ALA A 4 16.83 55.34 -24.42
CA ALA A 4 17.34 54.59 -23.26
C ALA A 4 16.25 53.81 -22.49
N VAL A 5 15.06 53.62 -23.07
CA VAL A 5 13.93 52.97 -22.35
C VAL A 5 13.52 51.63 -22.98
N ARG A 6 13.92 51.34 -24.23
CA ARG A 6 13.54 50.10 -24.93
C ARG A 6 14.34 48.86 -24.53
N PHE A 7 15.51 49.02 -23.91
CA PHE A 7 16.43 47.90 -23.67
C PHE A 7 16.07 47.07 -22.43
N LYS A 8 15.49 47.70 -21.40
CA LYS A 8 15.28 47.06 -20.09
C LYS A 8 14.10 46.07 -20.07
N TYR A 9 13.06 46.33 -20.86
CA TYR A 9 11.87 45.47 -20.96
C TYR A 9 12.10 44.20 -21.79
N TRP A 10 13.08 44.21 -22.70
CA TRP A 10 13.43 43.05 -23.53
C TRP A 10 14.08 41.94 -22.69
N GLU A 11 15.04 42.28 -21.84
CA GLU A 11 15.73 41.31 -20.98
C GLU A 11 14.80 40.71 -19.92
N SER A 12 13.93 41.52 -19.32
CA SER A 12 12.91 41.04 -18.36
C SER A 12 11.85 40.16 -19.03
N GLY A 13 11.46 40.47 -20.27
CA GLY A 13 10.52 39.66 -21.05
C GLY A 13 11.11 38.29 -21.42
N VAL A 14 12.37 38.25 -21.86
CA VAL A 14 13.06 36.99 -22.20
C VAL A 14 13.24 36.11 -20.96
N LEU A 15 13.57 36.69 -19.80
CA LEU A 15 13.67 35.95 -18.54
C LEU A 15 12.33 35.35 -18.11
N LEU A 16 11.24 36.12 -18.18
CA LEU A 16 9.90 35.64 -17.84
C LEU A 16 9.45 34.51 -18.77
N VAL A 17 9.66 34.65 -20.08
CA VAL A 17 9.33 33.62 -21.07
C VAL A 17 10.18 32.37 -20.85
N SER A 18 11.48 32.51 -20.55
CA SER A 18 12.36 31.40 -20.22
C SER A 18 11.95 30.68 -18.93
N MET A 19 11.52 31.40 -17.90
CA MET A 19 11.06 30.80 -16.65
C MET A 19 9.73 30.06 -16.84
N LEU A 20 8.82 30.65 -17.62
CA LEU A 20 7.54 30.02 -17.98
C LEU A 20 7.75 28.75 -18.81
N LEU A 21 8.69 28.78 -19.76
CA LEU A 21 9.11 27.60 -20.53
C LEU A 21 9.75 26.54 -19.64
N LEU A 22 10.56 26.91 -18.64
CA LEU A 22 11.13 25.94 -17.70
C LEU A 22 10.01 25.23 -16.92
N VAL A 23 9.01 25.97 -16.43
CA VAL A 23 7.85 25.39 -15.72
C VAL A 23 7.02 24.49 -16.63
N LEU A 24 6.86 24.84 -17.91
CA LEU A 24 6.10 24.04 -18.89
C LEU A 24 6.84 22.78 -19.34
N VAL A 25 8.17 22.77 -19.32
CA VAL A 25 9.01 21.65 -19.77
C VAL A 25 9.40 20.74 -18.60
N THR A 26 9.24 21.19 -17.35
CA THR A 26 9.44 20.32 -16.18
C THR A 26 8.19 19.48 -15.97
N PRO A 27 8.22 18.15 -16.19
CA PRO A 27 7.14 17.28 -15.72
C PRO A 27 7.14 17.29 -14.20
N CYS A 28 6.44 18.25 -13.58
CA CYS A 28 6.16 18.26 -12.15
C CYS A 28 5.03 17.26 -11.85
N SER A 29 5.31 15.98 -12.07
CA SER A 29 4.48 14.88 -11.61
C SER A 29 5.37 13.65 -11.42
N PHE A 30 6.17 13.67 -10.36
CA PHE A 30 6.72 12.44 -9.80
C PHE A 30 5.67 11.82 -8.89
N ALA A 31 4.60 11.28 -9.48
CA ALA A 31 3.85 10.21 -8.84
C ALA A 31 4.48 8.92 -9.37
N GLU A 32 5.56 8.48 -8.73
CA GLU A 32 6.20 7.21 -9.06
C GLU A 32 5.31 6.11 -8.47
N ASN A 33 4.42 5.56 -9.31
CA ASN A 33 3.68 4.37 -8.95
C ASN A 33 4.64 3.18 -9.02
N TYR A 34 5.02 2.67 -7.86
CA TYR A 34 5.76 1.42 -7.74
C TYR A 34 4.91 0.41 -6.99
N ASP A 35 5.12 -0.87 -7.29
CA ASP A 35 4.50 -1.95 -6.55
C ASP A 35 5.49 -2.46 -5.51
N LEU A 36 5.09 -2.47 -4.24
CA LEU A 36 5.80 -3.21 -3.21
C LEU A 36 5.55 -4.70 -3.45
N THR A 37 6.61 -5.43 -3.74
CA THR A 37 6.53 -6.88 -3.98
C THR A 37 7.33 -7.63 -2.94
N PHE A 38 6.75 -8.72 -2.43
CA PHE A 38 7.46 -9.64 -1.56
C PHE A 38 6.93 -11.06 -1.72
N THR A 39 7.76 -12.00 -1.30
CA THR A 39 7.45 -13.43 -1.30
C THR A 39 7.25 -13.88 0.14
N SER A 40 6.20 -14.66 0.39
CA SER A 40 5.96 -15.33 1.66
C SER A 40 5.87 -16.84 1.44
N GLN A 41 6.38 -17.63 2.38
CA GLN A 41 6.21 -19.08 2.38
C GLN A 41 5.00 -19.42 3.26
N ILE A 42 3.90 -19.85 2.65
CA ILE A 42 2.71 -20.25 3.39
C ILE A 42 2.68 -21.76 3.57
N GLN A 43 2.40 -22.20 4.80
CA GLN A 43 2.28 -23.61 5.14
C GLN A 43 0.85 -23.92 5.55
N PHE A 44 0.28 -24.96 4.94
CA PHE A 44 -1.03 -25.48 5.29
C PHE A 44 -1.00 -27.01 5.10
N GLY A 45 -1.54 -27.74 6.07
CA GLY A 45 -1.37 -29.20 6.16
C GLY A 45 0.12 -29.60 6.19
N LEU A 46 0.53 -30.42 5.22
CA LEU A 46 1.92 -30.88 5.04
C LEU A 46 2.63 -30.18 3.87
N GLU A 47 1.97 -29.22 3.22
CA GLU A 47 2.47 -28.56 2.03
C GLU A 47 2.99 -27.15 2.35
N SER A 48 4.03 -26.75 1.63
CA SER A 48 4.59 -25.40 1.67
C SER A 48 4.50 -24.82 0.27
N HIS A 49 3.92 -23.63 0.15
CA HIS A 49 3.73 -22.94 -1.11
C HIS A 49 4.33 -21.54 -1.03
N GLU A 50 4.86 -21.08 -2.16
CA GLU A 50 5.36 -19.73 -2.31
C GLU A 50 4.22 -18.80 -2.75
N LEU A 51 3.94 -17.77 -1.95
CA LEU A 51 2.94 -16.75 -2.23
C LEU A 51 3.64 -15.46 -2.64
N TYR A 52 3.36 -15.00 -3.86
CA TYR A 52 3.80 -13.71 -4.35
C TYR A 52 2.75 -12.64 -4.02
N VAL A 53 3.18 -11.59 -3.34
CA VAL A 53 2.34 -10.45 -2.98
C VAL A 53 2.85 -9.21 -3.72
N SER A 54 1.93 -8.46 -4.35
CA SER A 54 2.20 -7.18 -5.00
C SER A 54 1.19 -6.16 -4.52
N ILE A 55 1.65 -5.05 -3.96
CA ILE A 55 0.82 -3.98 -3.40
C ILE A 55 1.20 -2.68 -4.11
N PRO A 56 0.27 -2.06 -4.87
CA PRO A 56 0.53 -0.77 -5.48
C PRO A 56 0.76 0.33 -4.43
N SER A 57 1.75 1.20 -4.63
CA SER A 57 2.03 2.31 -3.71
C SER A 57 0.81 3.19 -3.47
N SER A 58 0.01 3.45 -4.51
CA SER A 58 -1.24 4.21 -4.42
C SER A 58 -2.28 3.60 -3.46
N LEU A 59 -2.31 2.27 -3.30
CA LEU A 59 -3.22 1.60 -2.37
C LEU A 59 -2.76 1.81 -0.92
N TYR A 60 -1.45 1.71 -0.68
CA TYR A 60 -0.86 2.02 0.61
C TYR A 60 -1.08 3.48 0.99
N GLU A 61 -0.78 4.42 0.09
CA GLU A 61 -0.99 5.86 0.28
C GLU A 61 -2.47 6.19 0.57
N TYR A 62 -3.41 5.52 -0.10
CA TYR A 62 -4.84 5.69 0.15
C TYR A 62 -5.22 5.32 1.59
N TYR A 63 -4.74 4.20 2.11
CA TYR A 63 -5.06 3.76 3.48
C TYR A 63 -4.30 4.56 4.54
N GLN A 64 -3.03 4.88 4.30
CA GLN A 64 -2.26 5.78 5.17
C GLN A 64 -2.96 7.15 5.30
N GLY A 65 -3.47 7.69 4.19
CA GLY A 65 -4.20 8.96 4.17
C GLY A 65 -5.53 8.93 4.93
N LYS A 66 -6.14 7.74 5.12
CA LYS A 66 -7.36 7.61 5.94
C LYS A 66 -7.09 7.75 7.41
N ASN A 67 -5.92 7.31 7.89
CA ASN A 67 -5.48 7.34 9.28
C ASN A 67 -6.58 6.81 10.25
N PRO A 68 -6.60 5.51 10.57
CA PRO A 68 -7.70 4.89 11.30
C PRO A 68 -7.90 5.54 12.68
N LYS A 69 -9.14 5.93 12.98
CA LYS A 69 -9.54 6.49 14.27
C LYS A 69 -10.77 5.74 14.76
N LEU A 70 -10.64 5.14 15.93
CA LEU A 70 -11.75 4.49 16.61
C LEU A 70 -12.19 5.33 17.81
N THR A 71 -13.50 5.50 17.96
CA THR A 71 -14.08 6.13 19.16
C THR A 71 -14.57 5.09 20.17
N SER A 72 -14.74 3.84 19.75
CA SER A 72 -15.12 2.70 20.58
C SER A 72 -14.69 1.36 19.98
N ASP A 73 -14.61 0.32 20.80
CA ASP A 73 -14.18 -1.02 20.36
C ASP A 73 -15.13 -1.65 19.31
N ASN A 74 -16.39 -1.22 19.25
CA ASN A 74 -17.35 -1.75 18.27
C ASN A 74 -17.02 -1.32 16.83
N GLU A 75 -16.16 -0.32 16.65
CA GLU A 75 -15.77 0.19 15.34
C GLU A 75 -14.62 -0.61 14.71
N TYR A 76 -13.96 -1.52 15.44
CA TYR A 76 -12.85 -2.33 14.89
C TYR A 76 -13.24 -3.07 13.61
N ALA A 77 -14.48 -3.57 13.52
CA ALA A 77 -14.98 -4.26 12.33
C ALA A 77 -14.99 -3.38 11.07
N THR A 78 -14.97 -2.05 11.21
CA THR A 78 -14.93 -1.11 10.09
C THR A 78 -13.55 -0.99 9.44
N LEU A 79 -12.50 -1.46 10.13
CA LEU A 79 -11.12 -1.45 9.64
C LEU A 79 -10.75 -2.72 8.87
N VAL A 80 -11.63 -3.71 8.86
CA VAL A 80 -11.51 -4.90 8.01
C VAL A 80 -11.77 -4.46 6.56
N THR A 81 -10.81 -4.69 5.67
CA THR A 81 -10.86 -4.22 4.28
C THR A 81 -10.63 -5.37 3.30
N PRO A 82 -11.62 -6.25 3.10
CA PRO A 82 -11.43 -7.47 2.30
C PRO A 82 -11.05 -7.18 0.86
N GLU A 83 -11.66 -6.16 0.26
CA GLU A 83 -11.39 -5.76 -1.11
C GLU A 83 -9.94 -5.31 -1.34
N ALA A 84 -9.26 -4.83 -0.30
CA ALA A 84 -7.87 -4.38 -0.42
C ALA A 84 -6.89 -5.55 -0.53
N VAL A 85 -7.17 -6.64 0.19
CA VAL A 85 -6.34 -7.85 0.22
C VAL A 85 -6.91 -8.98 -0.63
N GLY A 86 -8.06 -8.76 -1.29
CA GLY A 86 -8.79 -9.73 -2.11
C GLY A 86 -7.90 -10.52 -3.08
N PRO A 87 -7.02 -9.89 -3.88
CA PRO A 87 -6.12 -10.63 -4.77
C PRO A 87 -5.18 -11.61 -4.04
N ILE A 88 -4.74 -11.27 -2.82
CA ILE A 88 -3.91 -12.15 -1.99
C ILE A 88 -4.77 -13.31 -1.47
N ALA A 89 -5.97 -13.01 -0.95
CA ALA A 89 -6.91 -14.02 -0.48
C ALA A 89 -7.31 -14.99 -1.60
N ASP A 90 -7.58 -14.51 -2.80
CA ASP A 90 -7.90 -15.34 -3.97
C ASP A 90 -6.75 -16.27 -4.36
N ASN A 91 -5.50 -15.78 -4.29
CA ASN A 91 -4.32 -16.61 -4.55
C ASN A 91 -4.19 -17.73 -3.49
N ILE A 92 -4.34 -17.41 -2.21
CA ILE A 92 -4.34 -18.42 -1.13
C ILE A 92 -5.49 -19.41 -1.30
N ARG A 93 -6.69 -18.92 -1.66
CA ARG A 93 -7.86 -19.76 -1.93
C ARG A 93 -7.56 -20.74 -3.06
N ASN A 94 -7.01 -20.28 -4.17
CA ASN A 94 -6.68 -21.13 -5.32
C ASN A 94 -5.70 -22.26 -4.97
N LEU A 95 -4.75 -22.01 -4.07
CA LEU A 95 -3.82 -23.04 -3.58
C LEU A 95 -4.49 -24.08 -2.67
N THR A 96 -5.59 -23.72 -2.00
CA THR A 96 -6.25 -24.55 -0.99
C THR A 96 -7.54 -25.24 -1.48
N LEU A 97 -8.09 -24.82 -2.62
CA LEU A 97 -9.35 -25.35 -3.18
C LEU A 97 -9.36 -26.86 -3.44
N GLY A 98 -8.20 -27.46 -3.73
CA GLY A 98 -8.09 -28.90 -4.02
C GLY A 98 -8.10 -29.81 -2.77
N SER A 99 -8.02 -29.25 -1.57
CA SER A 99 -7.95 -30.01 -0.32
C SER A 99 -9.31 -30.53 0.14
N LEU A 100 -9.31 -31.69 0.81
CA LEU A 100 -10.50 -32.27 1.46
C LEU A 100 -11.09 -31.34 2.54
N ARG A 101 -10.27 -30.46 3.13
CA ARG A 101 -10.64 -29.49 4.17
C ARG A 101 -10.31 -28.06 3.74
N SER A 102 -10.70 -27.68 2.52
CA SER A 102 -10.28 -26.43 1.88
C SER A 102 -10.45 -25.17 2.73
N ASP A 103 -11.52 -25.06 3.51
CA ASP A 103 -11.75 -23.87 4.36
C ASP A 103 -10.81 -23.82 5.57
N GLU A 104 -10.46 -24.97 6.16
CA GLU A 104 -9.46 -25.03 7.23
C GLU A 104 -8.06 -24.78 6.68
N GLU A 105 -7.72 -25.33 5.52
CA GLU A 105 -6.43 -25.07 4.88
C GLU A 105 -6.28 -23.61 4.46
N PHE A 106 -7.37 -22.98 3.98
CA PHE A 106 -7.39 -21.55 3.72
C PHE A 106 -7.10 -20.75 5.00
N ALA A 107 -7.79 -21.05 6.10
CA ALA A 107 -7.55 -20.37 7.37
C ALA A 107 -6.11 -20.60 7.89
N ASN A 108 -5.59 -21.82 7.80
CA ASN A 108 -4.21 -22.14 8.19
C ASN A 108 -3.19 -21.39 7.34
N ALA A 109 -3.42 -21.28 6.03
CA ALA A 109 -2.54 -20.54 5.12
C ALA A 109 -2.56 -19.04 5.42
N VAL A 110 -3.72 -18.45 5.70
CA VAL A 110 -3.85 -17.05 6.14
C VAL A 110 -3.09 -16.83 7.46
N LEU A 111 -3.27 -17.71 8.45
CA LEU A 111 -2.54 -17.64 9.71
C LEU A 111 -1.03 -17.81 9.50
N SER A 112 -0.59 -18.68 8.60
CA SER A 112 0.81 -18.86 8.24
C SER A 112 1.41 -17.59 7.67
N LEU A 113 0.68 -16.85 6.82
CA LEU A 113 1.10 -15.56 6.29
C LEU A 113 1.24 -14.53 7.41
N VAL A 114 0.20 -14.37 8.24
CA VAL A 114 0.18 -13.35 9.31
C VAL A 114 1.24 -13.62 10.38
N HIS A 115 1.51 -14.88 10.74
CA HIS A 115 2.54 -15.24 11.73
C HIS A 115 3.98 -14.98 11.27
N GLN A 116 4.22 -14.74 9.98
CA GLN A 116 5.53 -14.31 9.49
C GLN A 116 5.80 -12.83 9.77
N ILE A 117 4.76 -12.03 10.05
CA ILE A 117 4.89 -10.61 10.35
C ILE A 117 5.36 -10.44 11.81
N PRO A 118 6.49 -9.76 12.06
CA PRO A 118 7.00 -9.52 13.40
C PRO A 118 5.99 -8.80 14.30
N TYR A 119 5.90 -9.28 15.54
CA TYR A 119 5.14 -8.58 16.58
C TYR A 119 5.91 -7.36 17.08
N ALA A 120 5.31 -6.18 17.01
CA ALA A 120 5.87 -4.94 17.55
C ALA A 120 4.75 -4.03 18.05
N ASP A 121 5.04 -3.24 19.09
CA ASP A 121 4.10 -2.21 19.54
C ASP A 121 3.98 -1.10 18.50
N CYS A 122 2.75 -0.73 18.16
CA CYS A 122 2.44 0.18 17.08
C CYS A 122 1.09 0.87 17.28
N ASP A 123 0.87 1.93 16.51
CA ASP A 123 -0.45 2.52 16.35
C ASP A 123 -1.36 1.58 15.54
N LEU A 124 -2.65 1.89 15.56
CA LEU A 124 -3.64 1.18 14.77
C LEU A 124 -3.42 1.44 13.27
N MET A 125 -3.50 0.39 12.47
CA MET A 125 -3.22 0.42 11.03
C MET A 125 -4.29 -0.38 10.28
N TYR A 126 -4.56 0.00 9.02
CA TYR A 126 -5.32 -0.85 8.11
C TYR A 126 -4.50 -2.10 7.70
N PRO A 127 -5.17 -3.16 7.21
CA PRO A 127 -4.51 -4.38 6.73
C PRO A 127 -3.38 -4.14 5.72
N ILE A 128 -3.58 -3.23 4.76
CA ILE A 128 -2.55 -2.90 3.75
C ILE A 128 -1.33 -2.25 4.37
N GLU A 129 -1.52 -1.34 5.31
CA GLU A 129 -0.41 -0.72 6.04
C GLU A 129 0.36 -1.80 6.82
N THR A 130 -0.33 -2.72 7.48
CA THR A 130 0.31 -3.83 8.23
C THR A 130 1.16 -4.73 7.33
N LEU A 131 0.69 -5.05 6.11
CA LEU A 131 1.46 -5.83 5.13
C LEU A 131 2.70 -5.07 4.62
N VAL A 132 2.56 -3.77 4.36
CA VAL A 132 3.62 -2.94 3.79
C VAL A 132 4.71 -2.61 4.82
N GLU A 133 4.29 -2.22 6.02
CA GLU A 133 5.21 -1.89 7.13
C GLU A 133 5.88 -3.14 7.70
N ASN A 134 5.25 -4.31 7.53
CA ASN A 134 5.77 -5.60 7.96
C ASN A 134 6.09 -5.67 9.46
N PHE A 135 5.19 -5.12 10.27
CA PHE A 135 5.11 -5.36 11.71
C PHE A 135 3.69 -5.04 12.20
N GLY A 136 3.33 -5.56 13.37
CA GLY A 136 2.03 -5.25 13.99
C GLY A 136 1.87 -5.80 15.40
N LYS A 137 0.76 -5.45 16.04
CA LYS A 137 0.36 -6.03 17.34
C LYS A 137 -0.93 -6.83 17.16
N CYS A 138 -1.48 -7.35 18.27
CA CYS A 138 -2.59 -8.29 18.21
C CYS A 138 -3.81 -7.78 17.44
N ASP A 139 -4.16 -6.49 17.52
CA ASP A 139 -5.30 -5.91 16.81
C ASP A 139 -5.02 -5.76 15.31
N THR A 140 -3.91 -5.16 14.90
CA THR A 140 -3.56 -4.96 13.49
C THR A 140 -3.36 -6.28 12.75
N LEU A 141 -2.71 -7.26 13.38
CA LEU A 141 -2.56 -8.61 12.82
C LEU A 141 -3.91 -9.34 12.70
N SER A 142 -4.81 -9.16 13.67
CA SER A 142 -6.16 -9.75 13.60
C SER A 142 -7.02 -9.09 12.52
N LEU A 143 -6.90 -7.77 12.33
CA LEU A 143 -7.57 -7.04 11.25
C LEU A 143 -7.10 -7.53 9.88
N LEU A 144 -5.79 -7.75 9.73
CA LEU A 144 -5.24 -8.34 8.51
C LEU A 144 -5.76 -9.75 8.27
N ALA A 145 -5.76 -10.62 9.28
CA ALA A 145 -6.27 -11.99 9.14
C ALA A 145 -7.79 -12.05 8.83
N ALA A 146 -8.55 -11.08 9.33
CA ALA A 146 -9.99 -11.00 9.14
C ALA A 146 -10.40 -10.39 7.78
N SER A 147 -9.48 -9.67 7.13
CA SER A 147 -9.69 -9.03 5.83
C SER A 147 -9.41 -10.03 4.71
#